data_AF-A0A077K311-F1
#
_entry.id   AF-A0A077K311-F1
#
_cell.length_a   1.000
_cell.length_b   1.000
_cell.length_c   1.000
_cell.angle_alpha   90.00
_cell.angle_beta   90.00
_cell.angle_gamma   90.00
#
_symmetry.space_group_name_H-M   'P 1'
#
loop_
_entity.id
_entity.type
_entity.pdbx_description
1 polymer ?
#
loop_
_entity_poly.entity_id
_entity_poly.type
_entity_poly.pdbx_seq_one_letter_code
_entity_poly.pdbx_strand_id
1 'polypeptide(L)'
;MKYLLSYNWHTHVYGEEWALFLGNKECKSGYSSDLRLARRFTEEEIRKYKNSDYIPIPLDLLGISEIYEREDTFNKNIKVLIEKERLNKLLGLNKCMPITILGEKLYTLKDIEFNENIRTPRLRTDIRNGILVTSGKLLGTYYVTQKELDKYLKVVKKQIEVTEEQIDEMRHALGLSYEKNPYRNRFYSSTSDKKWNDLVAKGLAEKGSNSENKNCHFWLSKLGVAFILGKSITIKKYNNLSSL
;
A
#
# COMPACT_ATOMS: atom_id res chain seq x y z
N MET A 1 -12.98 -13.10 -31.15
CA MET A 1 -12.67 -12.63 -29.78
C MET A 1 -11.50 -11.67 -29.82
N LYS A 2 -11.62 -10.52 -29.19
CA LYS A 2 -10.55 -9.52 -29.05
C LYS A 2 -9.89 -9.57 -27.68
N TYR A 3 -8.64 -9.12 -27.62
CA TYR A 3 -7.81 -9.16 -26.41
C TYR A 3 -7.13 -7.81 -26.16
N LEU A 4 -6.82 -7.53 -24.90
CA LEU A 4 -5.82 -6.55 -24.50
C LEU A 4 -4.54 -7.27 -24.08
N LEU A 5 -3.39 -6.64 -24.30
CA LEU A 5 -2.12 -7.14 -23.79
C LEU A 5 -1.69 -6.29 -22.60
N SER A 6 -1.58 -6.93 -21.44
CA SER A 6 -1.01 -6.35 -20.22
C SER A 6 0.47 -6.69 -20.13
N TYR A 7 1.30 -5.72 -19.73
CA TYR A 7 2.73 -5.94 -19.47
C TYR A 7 3.02 -5.85 -17.97
N ASN A 8 3.60 -6.90 -17.40
CA ASN A 8 3.76 -7.08 -15.94
C ASN A 8 4.83 -6.16 -15.30
N TRP A 9 5.49 -5.28 -16.06
CA TRP A 9 6.69 -4.55 -15.60
C TRP A 9 6.47 -3.10 -15.15
N HIS A 10 5.25 -2.57 -15.20
CA HIS A 10 5.01 -1.19 -14.78
C HIS A 10 4.23 -1.08 -13.46
N THR A 11 4.70 -1.80 -12.46
CA THR A 11 4.28 -1.68 -11.05
C THR A 11 4.88 -0.46 -10.32
N HIS A 12 5.36 0.57 -11.03
CA HIS A 12 6.37 1.45 -10.44
C HIS A 12 6.24 2.97 -10.54
N VAL A 13 5.13 3.57 -10.97
CA VAL A 13 5.08 5.06 -11.01
C VAL A 13 4.13 5.71 -9.98
N TYR A 14 3.01 5.10 -9.57
CA TYR A 14 2.03 5.84 -8.74
C TYR A 14 1.32 5.07 -7.62
N GLY A 15 1.95 4.07 -7.00
CA GLY A 15 1.49 3.54 -5.70
C GLY A 15 0.09 2.89 -5.67
N GLU A 16 -0.56 2.75 -6.83
CA GLU A 16 -1.76 1.98 -7.07
C GLU A 16 -1.43 0.96 -8.17
N GLU A 17 -1.88 -0.29 -8.01
CA GLU A 17 -1.64 -1.38 -8.96
C GLU A 17 -2.38 -1.12 -10.28
N TRP A 18 -1.78 -0.35 -11.17
CA TRP A 18 -2.32 -0.09 -12.50
C TRP A 18 -1.69 -1.05 -13.51
N ALA A 19 -2.52 -1.79 -14.24
CA ALA A 19 -2.06 -2.53 -15.41
C ALA A 19 -1.81 -1.54 -16.57
N LEU A 20 -0.61 -1.58 -17.14
CA LEU A 20 -0.31 -0.87 -18.38
C LEU A 20 -0.65 -1.77 -19.56
N PHE A 21 -1.60 -1.29 -20.36
CA PHE A 21 -2.05 -1.97 -21.56
C PHE A 21 -1.26 -1.45 -22.76
N LEU A 22 -1.04 -2.30 -23.77
CA LEU A 22 -0.44 -1.84 -25.01
C LEU A 22 -1.40 -0.86 -25.72
N GLY A 23 -0.99 0.41 -25.74
CA GLY A 23 -1.73 1.53 -26.32
C GLY A 23 -1.72 1.52 -27.84
N ASN A 24 -2.74 2.11 -28.47
CA ASN A 24 -2.58 2.59 -29.84
C ASN A 24 -1.65 3.81 -29.83
N LYS A 25 -0.66 3.81 -30.71
CA LYS A 25 0.19 4.96 -30.95
C LYS A 25 0.44 4.94 -32.46
N GLU A 26 0.13 6.01 -33.17
CA GLU A 26 0.81 6.27 -34.46
C GLU A 26 2.34 6.44 -34.27
N CYS A 27 2.91 6.17 -33.09
CA CYS A 27 4.33 6.31 -32.83
C CYS A 27 5.02 4.96 -32.68
N LYS A 28 6.22 4.92 -33.22
CA LYS A 28 7.33 4.08 -32.78
C LYS A 28 7.33 4.04 -31.23
N SER A 29 6.98 2.88 -30.67
CA SER A 29 6.98 2.53 -29.24
C SER A 29 6.16 3.43 -28.29
N GLY A 30 4.98 2.99 -27.85
CA GLY A 30 4.48 3.45 -26.55
C GLY A 30 3.28 2.68 -26.00
N TYR A 31 3.23 2.66 -24.66
CA TYR A 31 2.23 2.03 -23.81
C TYR A 31 1.15 3.04 -23.43
N SER A 32 -0.08 2.60 -23.17
CA SER A 32 -1.15 3.46 -22.65
C SER A 32 -1.89 2.76 -21.52
N SER A 33 -1.96 3.40 -20.35
CA SER A 33 -2.82 2.95 -19.25
C SER A 33 -4.30 3.24 -19.52
N ASP A 34 -4.62 4.02 -20.56
CA ASP A 34 -5.99 4.30 -20.96
C ASP A 34 -6.55 3.15 -21.81
N LEU A 35 -7.30 2.27 -21.15
CA LEU A 35 -8.04 1.17 -21.74
C LEU A 35 -9.03 1.62 -22.84
N ARG A 36 -9.51 2.87 -22.84
CA ARG A 36 -10.34 3.41 -23.93
C ARG A 36 -9.57 3.40 -25.23
N LEU A 37 -8.29 3.76 -25.17
CA LEU A 37 -7.39 3.98 -26.30
C LEU A 37 -6.43 2.80 -26.54
N ALA A 38 -6.48 1.77 -25.70
CA ALA A 38 -5.61 0.60 -25.80
C ALA A 38 -5.85 -0.21 -27.08
N ARG A 39 -4.81 -0.76 -27.71
CA ARG A 39 -5.00 -1.54 -28.94
C ARG A 39 -5.69 -2.86 -28.61
N ARG A 40 -6.73 -3.21 -29.38
CA ARG A 40 -7.40 -4.51 -29.31
C ARG A 40 -6.73 -5.46 -30.30
N PHE A 41 -6.28 -6.61 -29.82
CA PHE A 41 -5.60 -7.64 -30.60
C PHE A 41 -6.58 -8.73 -31.04
N THR A 42 -6.46 -9.23 -32.27
CA THR A 42 -7.15 -10.44 -32.71
C THR A 42 -6.50 -11.69 -32.09
N GLU A 43 -7.21 -12.80 -32.19
CA GLU A 43 -6.69 -14.10 -31.79
C GLU A 43 -5.42 -14.50 -32.56
N GLU A 44 -5.30 -14.16 -33.86
CA GLU A 44 -4.06 -14.42 -34.59
C GLU A 44 -2.91 -13.51 -34.12
N GLU A 45 -3.20 -12.26 -33.78
CA GLU A 45 -2.18 -11.31 -33.32
C GLU A 45 -1.60 -11.69 -31.96
N ILE A 46 -2.42 -12.21 -31.03
CA ILE A 46 -1.93 -12.62 -29.71
C ILE A 46 -1.02 -13.86 -29.75
N ARG A 47 -1.12 -14.71 -30.79
CA ARG A 47 -0.26 -15.91 -30.92
C ARG A 47 1.23 -15.54 -30.94
N LYS A 48 1.55 -14.34 -31.42
CA LYS A 48 2.93 -13.79 -31.43
C LYS A 48 3.49 -13.54 -30.02
N TYR A 49 2.62 -13.48 -29.01
CA TYR A 49 2.96 -13.16 -27.62
C TYR A 49 2.91 -14.39 -26.69
N LYS A 50 2.63 -15.59 -27.21
CA LYS A 50 2.43 -16.83 -26.43
C LYS A 50 3.61 -17.17 -25.50
N ASN A 51 4.83 -16.76 -25.87
CA ASN A 51 6.07 -16.99 -25.10
C ASN A 51 6.72 -15.68 -24.63
N SER A 52 5.93 -14.60 -24.49
CA SER A 52 6.41 -13.30 -24.02
C SER A 52 5.92 -13.00 -22.61
N ASP A 53 6.48 -11.98 -21.96
CA ASP A 53 6.01 -11.51 -20.65
C ASP A 53 4.67 -10.75 -20.71
N TYR A 54 4.06 -10.64 -21.89
CA TYR A 54 2.75 -10.03 -22.07
C TYR A 54 1.63 -11.03 -21.77
N ILE A 55 0.67 -10.59 -20.96
CA ILE A 55 -0.50 -11.38 -20.59
C ILE A 55 -1.69 -10.94 -21.47
N PRO A 56 -2.18 -11.81 -22.37
CA PRO A 56 -3.40 -11.53 -23.14
C PRO A 56 -4.64 -11.67 -22.25
N ILE A 57 -5.49 -10.65 -22.27
CA ILE A 57 -6.73 -10.60 -21.48
C ILE A 57 -7.91 -10.47 -22.45
N PRO A 58 -8.77 -11.49 -22.55
CA PRO A 58 -10.02 -11.43 -23.30
C PRO A 58 -10.91 -10.26 -22.87
N LEU A 59 -11.50 -9.54 -23.83
CA LEU A 59 -12.33 -8.36 -23.55
C LEU A 59 -13.68 -8.69 -22.89
N ASP A 60 -14.26 -9.84 -23.22
CA ASP A 60 -15.49 -10.36 -22.64
C ASP A 60 -15.36 -10.57 -21.11
N LEU A 61 -14.19 -11.00 -20.63
CA LEU A 61 -13.89 -11.10 -19.20
C LEU A 61 -13.89 -9.74 -18.51
N LEU A 62 -13.47 -8.70 -19.23
CA LEU A 62 -13.44 -7.32 -18.74
C LEU A 62 -14.79 -6.61 -18.86
N GLY A 63 -15.76 -7.20 -19.55
CA GLY A 63 -17.06 -6.57 -19.78
C GLY A 63 -16.97 -5.26 -20.58
N ILE A 64 -15.96 -5.13 -21.43
CA ILE A 64 -15.78 -3.98 -22.31
C ILE A 64 -16.05 -4.37 -23.77
N SER A 65 -16.53 -3.42 -24.54
CA SER A 65 -16.85 -3.61 -25.95
C SER A 65 -15.62 -3.94 -26.79
N GLU A 66 -15.82 -4.71 -27.86
CA GLU A 66 -14.77 -5.00 -28.85
C GLU A 66 -14.36 -3.76 -29.66
N ILE A 67 -15.22 -2.72 -29.69
CA ILE A 67 -14.93 -1.41 -30.29
C ILE A 67 -14.40 -0.41 -29.27
N TYR A 68 -13.78 0.68 -29.75
CA TYR A 68 -13.35 1.78 -28.88
C TYR A 68 -14.56 2.41 -28.17
N GLU A 69 -14.46 2.61 -26.85
CA GLU A 69 -15.54 3.16 -26.03
C GLU A 69 -15.34 4.66 -25.77
N ARG A 70 -16.45 5.39 -25.71
CA ARG A 70 -16.48 6.79 -25.28
C ARG A 70 -16.34 6.90 -23.76
N GLU A 71 -15.78 8.02 -23.30
CA GLU A 71 -15.42 8.29 -21.91
C GLU A 71 -16.58 8.12 -20.91
N ASP A 72 -17.77 8.56 -21.30
CA ASP A 72 -19.00 8.49 -20.51
C ASP A 72 -19.48 7.06 -20.21
N THR A 73 -19.14 6.13 -21.08
CA THR A 73 -19.55 4.71 -21.00
C THR A 73 -18.48 3.88 -20.29
N PHE A 74 -17.21 4.21 -20.56
CA PHE A 74 -16.05 3.47 -20.11
C PHE A 74 -15.85 3.50 -18.58
N ASN A 75 -16.13 4.65 -17.94
CA ASN A 75 -16.06 4.80 -16.48
C ASN A 75 -17.01 3.85 -15.73
N LYS A 76 -18.15 3.48 -16.33
CA LYS A 76 -19.08 2.49 -15.74
C LYS A 76 -18.48 1.08 -15.77
N ASN A 77 -17.76 0.73 -16.82
CA ASN A 77 -17.14 -0.60 -16.97
C ASN A 77 -15.92 -0.77 -16.06
N ILE A 78 -15.05 0.25 -15.93
CA ILE A 78 -13.99 0.26 -14.90
C ILE A 78 -14.59 0.13 -13.51
N LYS A 79 -15.64 0.90 -13.21
CA LYS A 79 -16.33 0.82 -11.92
C LYS A 79 -16.84 -0.59 -11.65
N VAL A 80 -17.45 -1.26 -12.63
CA VAL A 80 -17.87 -2.67 -12.53
C VAL A 80 -16.69 -3.62 -12.33
N LEU A 81 -15.54 -3.39 -12.98
CA LEU A 81 -14.34 -4.20 -12.82
C LEU A 81 -13.72 -4.09 -11.43
N ILE A 82 -13.73 -2.87 -10.87
CA ILE A 82 -13.29 -2.57 -9.50
C ILE A 82 -14.30 -3.14 -8.49
N GLU A 83 -15.60 -2.88 -8.67
CA GLU A 83 -16.68 -3.32 -7.77
C GLU A 83 -16.81 -4.85 -7.71
N LYS A 84 -16.52 -5.55 -8.82
CA LYS A 84 -16.59 -7.03 -8.88
C LYS A 84 -15.28 -7.73 -8.52
N GLU A 85 -14.24 -7.00 -8.11
CA GLU A 85 -12.89 -7.54 -7.83
C GLU A 85 -12.32 -8.40 -8.97
N ARG A 86 -12.84 -8.24 -10.20
CA ARG A 86 -12.56 -9.14 -11.33
C ARG A 86 -11.22 -8.87 -11.97
N LEU A 87 -10.87 -7.59 -12.12
CA LEU A 87 -9.58 -7.17 -12.69
C LEU A 87 -8.41 -7.67 -11.82
N ASN A 88 -8.59 -7.58 -10.51
CA ASN A 88 -7.64 -8.03 -9.50
C ASN A 88 -7.50 -9.57 -9.49
N LYS A 89 -8.59 -10.33 -9.62
CA LYS A 89 -8.54 -11.79 -9.75
C LYS A 89 -7.92 -12.25 -11.07
N LEU A 90 -8.21 -11.56 -12.18
CA LEU A 90 -7.69 -11.88 -13.53
C LEU A 90 -6.20 -11.57 -13.67
N LEU A 91 -5.71 -10.53 -13.01
CA LEU A 91 -4.31 -10.12 -13.04
C LEU A 91 -3.47 -10.72 -11.90
N GLY A 92 -4.08 -11.47 -10.98
CA GLY A 92 -3.44 -11.88 -9.71
C GLY A 92 -3.16 -10.70 -8.76
N LEU A 93 -3.69 -9.52 -9.07
CA LEU A 93 -3.52 -8.23 -8.37
C LEU A 93 -4.61 -8.02 -7.30
N ASN A 94 -4.89 -9.04 -6.50
CA ASN A 94 -5.78 -8.86 -5.34
C ASN A 94 -5.10 -7.96 -4.29
N LYS A 95 -5.28 -6.64 -4.44
CA LYS A 95 -5.16 -5.58 -3.41
C LYS A 95 -4.07 -5.83 -2.34
N CYS A 96 -2.77 -5.92 -2.64
CA CYS A 96 -1.74 -6.15 -1.59
C CYS A 96 -2.22 -7.12 -0.48
N MET A 97 -2.99 -8.16 -0.86
CA MET A 97 -3.58 -9.06 0.10
C MET A 97 -2.55 -10.17 0.30
N PRO A 98 -2.24 -10.47 1.55
CA PRO A 98 -1.24 -11.46 1.87
C PRO A 98 -1.58 -12.80 1.22
N ILE A 99 -0.59 -13.39 0.58
CA ILE A 99 -0.71 -14.66 -0.14
C ILE A 99 -0.96 -15.75 0.89
N THR A 100 -1.96 -16.59 0.66
CA THR A 100 -2.20 -17.75 1.51
C THR A 100 -1.54 -18.98 0.89
N ILE A 101 -0.48 -19.49 1.50
CA ILE A 101 0.09 -20.81 1.17
C ILE A 101 -0.25 -21.73 2.35
N LEU A 102 -0.95 -22.83 2.08
CA LEU A 102 -1.37 -23.82 3.10
C LEU A 102 -2.24 -23.25 4.24
N GLY A 103 -2.97 -22.15 4.00
CA GLY A 103 -3.85 -21.53 5.00
C GLY A 103 -3.18 -20.48 5.88
N GLU A 104 -1.87 -20.24 5.73
CA GLU A 104 -1.16 -19.17 6.44
C GLU A 104 -1.03 -17.90 5.60
N LYS A 105 -1.32 -16.77 6.23
CA LYS A 105 -1.30 -15.41 5.65
C LYS A 105 0.15 -14.90 5.51
N LEU A 106 0.63 -14.63 4.29
CA LEU A 106 1.99 -14.18 3.99
C LEU A 106 2.06 -12.75 3.44
N TYR A 107 2.94 -11.93 4.01
CA TYR A 107 3.18 -10.54 3.63
C TYR A 107 4.51 -10.41 2.88
N THR A 108 4.53 -9.63 1.81
CA THR A 108 5.76 -9.13 1.21
C THR A 108 6.32 -7.96 2.01
N LEU A 109 7.58 -7.58 1.79
CA LEU A 109 8.15 -6.38 2.43
C LEU A 109 7.41 -5.10 2.04
N LYS A 110 6.84 -5.04 0.84
CA LYS A 110 6.05 -3.91 0.38
C LYS A 110 4.70 -3.84 1.08
N ASP A 111 4.08 -4.99 1.33
CA ASP A 111 2.86 -5.06 2.14
C ASP A 111 3.14 -4.56 3.56
N ILE A 112 4.27 -4.94 4.15
CA ILE A 112 4.66 -4.48 5.51
C ILE A 112 4.98 -2.98 5.50
N GLU A 113 5.68 -2.47 4.48
CA GLU A 113 5.97 -1.04 4.34
C GLU A 113 4.70 -0.22 4.26
N PHE A 114 3.74 -0.63 3.43
CA PHE A 114 2.46 0.06 3.29
C PHE A 114 1.60 -0.04 4.56
N ASN A 115 1.50 -1.24 5.15
CA ASN A 115 0.60 -1.48 6.28
C ASN A 115 1.15 -0.96 7.60
N GLU A 116 2.43 -1.13 7.87
CA GLU A 116 3.04 -0.83 9.16
C GLU A 116 3.91 0.44 9.14
N ASN A 117 4.02 1.09 7.97
CA ASN A 117 4.86 2.28 7.75
C ASN A 117 6.34 2.04 8.08
N ILE A 118 6.83 0.82 7.87
CA ILE A 118 8.24 0.45 8.08
C ILE A 118 8.93 0.35 6.73
N ARG A 119 9.84 1.28 6.46
CA ARG A 119 10.50 1.38 5.14
C ARG A 119 11.19 0.07 4.72
N THR A 120 11.06 -0.30 3.45
CA THR A 120 11.66 -1.53 2.89
C THR A 120 13.18 -1.65 3.16
N PRO A 121 14.01 -0.58 3.07
CA PRO A 121 15.42 -0.65 3.42
C PRO A 121 15.69 -1.11 4.86
N ARG A 122 14.87 -0.68 5.82
CA ARG A 122 14.95 -1.12 7.22
C ARG A 122 14.59 -2.60 7.32
N LEU A 123 13.47 -3.02 6.73
CA LEU A 123 13.06 -4.44 6.71
C LEU A 123 14.18 -5.35 6.15
N ARG A 124 14.84 -4.93 5.06
CA ARG A 124 15.97 -5.68 4.47
C ARG A 124 17.19 -5.75 5.39
N THR A 125 17.43 -4.71 6.18
CA THR A 125 18.52 -4.66 7.16
C THR A 125 18.19 -5.59 8.34
N ASP A 126 16.95 -5.54 8.82
CA ASP A 126 16.47 -6.36 9.93
C ASP A 126 16.40 -7.85 9.56
N ILE A 127 16.17 -8.19 8.28
CA ILE A 127 16.33 -9.57 7.77
C ILE A 127 17.81 -10.01 7.82
N ARG A 128 18.74 -9.18 7.34
CA ARG A 128 20.18 -9.49 7.36
C ARG A 128 20.72 -9.68 8.78
N ASN A 129 20.17 -8.93 9.72
CA ASN A 129 20.54 -9.00 11.14
C ASN A 129 19.78 -10.11 11.91
N GLY A 130 18.91 -10.88 11.25
CA GLY A 130 18.13 -11.95 11.88
C GLY A 130 17.01 -11.47 12.81
N ILE A 131 16.66 -10.18 12.77
CA ILE A 131 15.60 -9.56 13.59
C ILE A 131 14.21 -9.87 12.99
N LEU A 132 14.09 -9.77 11.67
CA LEU A 132 12.89 -10.16 10.91
C LEU A 132 13.13 -11.53 10.26
N VAL A 133 12.38 -12.54 10.68
CA VAL A 133 12.42 -13.88 10.08
C VAL A 133 11.49 -13.90 8.87
N THR A 134 11.97 -14.49 7.77
CA THR A 134 11.20 -14.64 6.53
C THR A 134 10.88 -16.11 6.29
N SER A 135 9.66 -16.40 5.85
CA SER A 135 9.18 -17.75 5.54
C SER A 135 9.69 -18.26 4.19
N GLY A 136 10.26 -17.38 3.36
CA GLY A 136 10.89 -17.77 2.11
C GLY A 136 11.17 -16.58 1.18
N LYS A 137 11.79 -16.90 0.04
CA LYS A 137 12.05 -15.96 -1.04
C LYS A 137 11.59 -16.58 -2.36
N LEU A 138 10.64 -15.94 -3.04
CA LEU A 138 10.15 -16.34 -4.35
C LEU A 138 10.35 -15.19 -5.34
N LEU A 139 10.97 -15.47 -6.48
CA LEU A 139 11.22 -14.49 -7.57
C LEU A 139 11.87 -13.17 -7.08
N GLY A 140 12.77 -13.26 -6.10
CA GLY A 140 13.47 -12.07 -5.56
C GLY A 140 12.76 -11.38 -4.40
N THR A 141 11.51 -11.73 -4.11
CA THR A 141 10.67 -11.12 -3.06
C THR A 141 10.70 -11.96 -1.78
N TYR A 142 10.87 -11.28 -0.63
CA TYR A 142 10.77 -11.93 0.69
C TYR A 142 9.32 -12.01 1.15
N TYR A 143 8.98 -13.14 1.77
CA TYR A 143 7.66 -13.39 2.36
C TYR A 143 7.79 -13.59 3.87
N VAL A 144 6.80 -13.09 4.60
CA VAL A 144 6.75 -13.09 6.06
C VAL A 144 5.36 -13.53 6.50
N THR A 145 5.23 -14.58 7.30
CA THR A 145 3.94 -14.98 7.86
C THR A 145 3.38 -13.93 8.80
N GLN A 146 2.07 -13.92 9.02
CA GLN A 146 1.45 -13.10 10.09
C GLN A 146 2.16 -13.30 11.44
N LYS A 147 2.46 -14.55 11.80
CA LYS A 147 3.11 -14.89 13.07
C LYS A 147 4.51 -14.28 13.20
N GLU A 148 5.31 -14.33 12.14
CA GLU A 148 6.63 -13.71 12.09
C GLU A 148 6.54 -12.18 12.13
N LEU A 149 5.58 -11.60 11.40
CA LEU A 149 5.32 -10.17 11.41
C LEU A 149 4.93 -9.68 12.81
N ASP A 150 4.02 -10.38 13.49
CA ASP A 150 3.60 -10.02 14.85
C ASP A 150 4.78 -10.06 15.84
N LYS A 151 5.64 -11.07 15.71
CA LYS A 151 6.87 -11.18 16.52
C LYS A 151 7.83 -10.03 16.23
N TYR A 152 8.06 -9.73 14.95
CA TYR A 152 8.92 -8.64 14.52
C TYR A 152 8.41 -7.28 15.02
N LEU A 153 7.11 -7.00 14.86
CA LEU A 153 6.50 -5.76 15.34
C LEU A 153 6.62 -5.63 16.86
N LYS A 154 6.56 -6.73 17.61
CA LYS A 154 6.82 -6.72 19.06
C LYS A 154 8.26 -6.35 19.40
N VAL A 155 9.24 -6.82 18.61
CA VAL A 155 10.67 -6.47 18.77
C VAL A 155 10.92 -5.02 18.39
N VAL A 156 10.41 -4.57 17.24
CA VAL A 156 10.53 -3.18 16.78
C VAL A 156 9.93 -2.23 17.81
N LYS A 157 8.73 -2.54 18.34
CA LYS A 157 8.12 -1.74 19.41
C LYS A 157 8.93 -1.73 20.70
N LYS A 158 9.64 -2.82 21.04
CA LYS A 158 10.51 -2.86 22.23
C LYS A 158 11.83 -2.12 22.05
N GLN A 159 12.37 -2.04 20.84
CA GLN A 159 13.63 -1.36 20.55
C GLN A 159 13.47 0.15 20.39
N ILE A 160 12.25 0.64 20.15
CA ILE A 160 11.98 2.07 20.17
C ILE A 160 11.88 2.48 21.64
N GLU A 161 12.95 3.04 22.17
CA GLU A 161 12.95 3.65 23.49
C GLU A 161 12.00 4.86 23.46
N VAL A 162 10.97 4.85 24.30
CA VAL A 162 10.03 5.95 24.46
C VAL A 162 9.94 6.21 25.96
N THR A 163 10.12 7.46 26.37
CA THR A 163 10.04 7.83 27.79
C THR A 163 8.58 7.76 28.27
N GLU A 164 8.36 7.61 29.58
CA GLU A 164 7.01 7.60 30.15
C GLU A 164 6.25 8.90 29.81
N GLU A 165 6.94 10.05 29.85
CA GLU A 165 6.35 11.32 29.45
C GLU A 165 5.91 11.35 27.98
N GLN A 166 6.72 10.78 27.08
CA GLN A 166 6.34 10.66 25.67
C GLN A 166 5.11 9.75 25.53
N ILE A 167 5.06 8.62 26.25
CA ILE A 167 3.89 7.73 26.24
C ILE A 167 2.64 8.48 26.69
N ASP A 168 2.72 9.30 27.73
CA ASP A 168 1.60 10.07 28.25
C ASP A 168 1.13 11.15 27.27
N GLU A 169 2.05 11.86 26.61
CA GLU A 169 1.72 12.82 25.55
C GLU A 169 1.08 12.12 24.33
N MET A 170 1.58 10.95 23.94
CA MET A 170 0.99 10.14 22.87
C MET A 170 -0.43 9.68 23.24
N ARG A 171 -0.67 9.24 24.49
CA ARG A 171 -2.02 8.91 25.00
C ARG A 171 -2.93 10.13 24.99
N HIS A 172 -2.41 11.28 25.40
CA HIS A 172 -3.15 12.53 25.39
C HIS A 172 -3.55 12.93 23.97
N ALA A 173 -2.63 12.85 23.01
CA ALA A 173 -2.89 13.14 21.59
C ALA A 173 -4.00 12.25 21.00
N LEU A 174 -4.17 11.03 21.53
CA LEU A 174 -5.23 10.10 21.17
C LEU A 174 -6.57 10.34 21.89
N GLY A 175 -6.60 11.23 22.89
CA GLY A 175 -7.76 11.46 23.76
C GLY A 175 -7.94 10.39 24.85
N LEU A 176 -6.95 9.52 25.04
CA LEU A 176 -7.02 8.40 26.00
C LEU A 176 -6.86 8.84 27.46
N SER A 177 -6.52 10.09 27.73
CA SER A 177 -6.54 10.66 29.08
C SER A 177 -7.96 10.79 29.64
N TYR A 178 -8.97 10.84 28.76
CA TYR A 178 -10.37 11.08 29.14
C TYR A 178 -11.29 9.92 28.78
N GLU A 179 -10.97 9.21 27.70
CA GLU A 179 -11.82 8.16 27.13
C GLU A 179 -11.06 6.83 27.00
N LYS A 180 -11.80 5.72 27.08
CA LYS A 180 -11.22 4.38 26.89
C LYS A 180 -10.82 4.10 25.43
N ASN A 181 -11.43 4.80 24.49
CA ASN A 181 -11.21 4.62 23.05
C ASN A 181 -10.62 5.89 22.44
N PRO A 182 -9.66 5.75 21.50
CA PRO A 182 -9.12 6.91 20.82
C PRO A 182 -10.20 7.53 19.93
N TYR A 183 -10.31 8.85 19.97
CA TYR A 183 -11.29 9.62 19.16
C TYR A 183 -10.68 10.81 18.41
N ARG A 184 -9.39 11.07 18.63
CA ARG A 184 -8.61 12.11 17.95
C ARG A 184 -7.18 11.61 17.73
N ASN A 185 -6.41 12.31 16.91
CA ASN A 185 -4.97 12.08 16.74
C ASN A 185 -4.26 13.39 16.42
N ARG A 186 -4.21 14.31 17.38
CA ARG A 186 -3.54 15.59 17.21
C ARG A 186 -2.98 16.12 18.51
N PHE A 187 -1.80 16.72 18.43
CA PHE A 187 -1.14 17.44 19.51
C PHE A 187 -0.63 18.78 18.98
N TYR A 188 -0.92 19.87 19.67
CA TYR A 188 -0.48 21.21 19.26
C TYR A 188 0.64 21.67 20.19
N SER A 189 1.82 21.94 19.63
CA SER A 189 2.99 22.37 20.40
C SER A 189 3.94 23.21 19.55
N SER A 190 5.05 23.64 20.14
CA SER A 190 6.11 24.33 19.41
C SER A 190 6.69 23.45 18.31
N THR A 191 7.06 24.06 17.18
CA THR A 191 7.85 23.38 16.13
C THR A 191 9.21 22.88 16.65
N SER A 192 9.68 23.42 17.76
CA SER A 192 10.94 23.02 18.41
C SER A 192 10.77 22.01 19.57
N ASP A 193 9.56 21.47 19.77
CA ASP A 193 9.27 20.51 20.83
C ASP A 193 10.18 19.27 20.71
N LYS A 194 11.09 19.11 21.67
CA LYS A 194 12.12 18.07 21.61
C LYS A 194 11.51 16.67 21.66
N LYS A 195 10.45 16.46 22.44
CA LYS A 195 9.85 15.14 22.64
C LYS A 195 9.14 14.68 21.38
N TRP A 196 8.36 15.56 20.78
CA TRP A 196 7.64 15.24 19.54
C TRP A 196 8.55 15.15 18.33
N ASN A 197 9.57 16.00 18.22
CA ASN A 197 10.57 15.86 17.15
C ASN A 197 11.38 14.56 17.29
N ASP A 198 11.66 14.10 18.51
CA ASP A 198 12.26 12.78 18.75
C ASP A 198 11.31 11.63 18.37
N LEU A 199 10.01 11.71 18.68
CA LEU A 199 9.00 10.75 18.21
C LEU A 199 8.89 10.72 16.68
N VAL A 200 9.04 11.87 16.01
CA VAL A 200 9.12 11.97 14.54
C VAL A 200 10.38 11.27 14.01
N ALA A 201 11.54 11.53 14.62
CA ALA A 201 12.79 10.85 14.25
C ALA A 201 12.70 9.33 14.43
N LYS A 202 11.95 8.86 15.44
CA LYS A 202 11.66 7.44 15.70
C LYS A 202 10.58 6.85 14.76
N GLY A 203 9.93 7.66 13.93
CA GLY A 203 8.85 7.25 13.03
C GLY A 203 7.50 6.98 13.71
N LEU A 204 7.36 7.36 14.99
CA LEU A 204 6.13 7.21 15.76
C LEU A 204 5.16 8.38 15.58
N ALA A 205 5.65 9.51 15.06
CA ALA A 205 4.86 10.70 14.82
C ALA A 205 5.21 11.34 13.48
N GLU A 206 4.32 12.23 13.04
CA GLU A 206 4.46 13.09 11.89
C GLU A 206 4.26 14.54 12.34
N LYS A 207 4.89 15.45 11.60
CA LYS A 207 4.89 16.88 11.91
C LYS A 207 4.27 17.66 10.76
N GLY A 208 3.32 18.54 11.09
CA GLY A 208 2.73 19.43 10.10
C GLY A 208 3.73 20.43 9.53
N SER A 209 3.68 20.61 8.21
CA SER A 209 4.47 21.59 7.49
C SER A 209 3.81 22.97 7.58
N ASN A 210 4.17 23.75 8.60
CA ASN A 210 3.92 25.19 8.63
C ASN A 210 5.24 25.91 8.87
N SER A 211 5.75 26.58 7.83
CA SER A 211 7.09 27.21 7.81
C SER A 211 7.16 28.53 8.58
N GLU A 212 6.02 29.18 8.83
CA GLU A 212 5.99 30.55 9.39
C GLU A 212 5.60 30.61 10.87
N ASN A 213 5.02 29.54 11.42
CA ASN A 213 4.55 29.53 12.81
C ASN A 213 5.52 28.82 13.74
N LYS A 214 5.76 29.41 14.92
CA LYS A 214 6.56 28.79 16.00
C LYS A 214 5.89 27.55 16.62
N ASN A 215 4.64 27.29 16.25
CA ASN A 215 3.83 26.16 16.70
C ASN A 215 3.28 25.39 15.50
N CYS A 216 3.13 24.08 15.66
CA CYS A 216 2.54 23.20 14.67
C CYS A 216 1.70 22.10 15.32
N HIS A 217 0.90 21.44 14.49
CA HIS A 217 0.29 20.17 14.86
C HIS A 217 1.26 19.02 14.62
N PHE A 218 1.27 18.08 15.55
CA PHE A 218 1.83 16.75 15.42
C PHE A 218 0.70 15.73 15.49
N TRP A 219 0.90 14.59 14.85
CA TRP A 219 -0.01 13.45 14.94
C TRP A 219 0.82 12.18 15.03
N LEU A 220 0.30 11.16 15.71
CA LEU A 220 0.96 9.86 15.73
C LEU A 220 0.84 9.25 14.34
N SER A 221 1.92 8.65 13.87
CA SER A 221 1.86 7.78 12.69
C SER A 221 1.01 6.55 13.04
N LYS A 222 0.57 5.80 12.04
CA LYS A 222 -0.16 4.53 12.27
C LYS A 222 0.61 3.58 13.20
N LEU A 223 1.95 3.56 13.08
CA LEU A 223 2.84 2.82 13.97
C LEU A 223 2.79 3.35 15.40
N GLY A 224 2.82 4.67 15.60
CA GLY A 224 2.67 5.31 16.93
C GLY A 224 1.32 5.01 17.58
N VAL A 225 0.23 5.01 16.81
CA VAL A 225 -1.09 4.62 17.34
C VAL A 225 -1.09 3.14 17.76
N ALA A 226 -0.55 2.27 16.90
CA ALA A 226 -0.45 0.84 17.20
C ALA A 226 0.51 0.53 18.36
N PHE A 227 1.49 1.40 18.61
CA PHE A 227 2.39 1.33 19.75
C PHE A 227 1.61 1.55 21.06
N ILE A 228 0.85 2.65 21.16
CA ILE A 228 0.08 2.97 22.37
C ILE A 228 -1.05 1.98 22.62
N LEU A 229 -1.74 1.53 21.57
CA LEU A 229 -2.86 0.59 21.71
C LEU A 229 -2.41 -0.87 21.92
N GLY A 230 -1.11 -1.17 21.76
CA GLY A 230 -0.59 -2.53 21.85
C GLY A 230 -1.05 -3.48 20.74
N LYS A 231 -1.76 -2.97 19.71
CA LYS A 231 -2.31 -3.77 18.60
C LYS A 231 -2.32 -2.96 17.30
N SER A 232 -2.30 -3.65 16.16
CA SER A 232 -2.43 -3.01 14.85
C SER A 232 -3.83 -2.41 14.66
N ILE A 233 -3.92 -1.39 13.81
CA ILE A 233 -5.19 -0.74 13.45
C ILE A 233 -5.36 -0.73 11.93
N THR A 234 -6.59 -0.69 11.45
CA THR A 234 -6.87 -0.57 10.02
C THR A 234 -6.62 0.85 9.53
N ILE A 235 -6.29 1.03 8.25
CA ILE A 235 -6.07 2.36 7.67
C ILE A 235 -7.33 3.22 7.74
N LYS A 236 -8.51 2.63 7.55
CA LYS A 236 -9.80 3.30 7.73
C LYS A 236 -9.94 3.88 9.14
N LYS A 237 -9.61 3.08 10.17
CA LYS A 237 -9.69 3.54 11.56
C LYS A 237 -8.64 4.63 11.86
N TYR A 238 -7.44 4.50 11.31
CA TYR A 238 -6.40 5.53 11.44
C TYR A 238 -6.81 6.87 10.81
N ASN A 239 -7.35 6.82 9.59
CA ASN A 239 -7.79 8.01 8.87
C ASN A 239 -8.90 8.73 9.63
N ASN A 240 -9.87 8.00 10.18
CA ASN A 240 -10.95 8.57 10.99
C ASN A 240 -10.44 9.34 12.23
N LEU A 241 -9.32 8.92 12.82
CA LEU A 241 -8.71 9.62 13.97
C LEU A 241 -7.99 10.91 13.56
N SER A 242 -7.51 10.96 12.32
CA SER A 242 -6.64 12.04 11.81
C SER A 242 -7.41 13.07 10.96
N SER A 243 -8.67 12.78 10.61
CA SER A 243 -9.56 13.65 9.84
C SER A 243 -10.37 14.64 10.70
N LEU A 244 -10.09 14.73 12.00
CA LEU A 244 -10.77 15.59 12.98
C LEU A 244 -9.83 16.65 13.52
#